data_AF-A0A960KA27-F1
#
_entry.id   AF-A0A960KA27-F1
#
_cell.length_a   1.000
_cell.length_b   1.000
_cell.length_c   1.000
_cell.angle_alpha   90.00
_cell.angle_beta   90.00
_cell.angle_gamma   90.00
#
_symmetry.space_group_name_H-M   'P 1'
#
loop_
_entity.id
_entity.type
_entity.pdbx_description
1 polymer ?
#
loop_
_entity_poly.entity_id
_entity_poly.type
_entity_poly.pdbx_seq_one_letter_code
_entity_poly.pdbx_strand_id
1 'polypeptide(L)'
;MATTFLPVAVNGMPSQLGRRLAALEDGAAPVDGRSLAELLAFAPAFGALIHFYDLDDRIEGDWSEFYASDPALTLAAVATFDPKEGEGAFRRALGQAAG
;
A
#
# COMPACT_ATOMS: atom_id res chain seq x y z
N MET A 1 -24.05 -10.26 15.61
CA MET A 1 -25.14 -9.42 16.13
C MET A 1 -24.57 -8.03 16.39
N ALA A 2 -25.04 -7.00 15.68
CA ALA A 2 -24.62 -5.63 15.95
C ALA A 2 -25.53 -5.06 17.04
N THR A 3 -24.97 -4.74 18.21
CA THR A 3 -25.68 -4.02 19.26
C THR A 3 -25.80 -2.56 18.84
N THR A 4 -27.00 -2.15 18.43
CA THR A 4 -27.30 -0.73 18.22
C THR A 4 -27.49 -0.05 19.57
N PHE A 5 -26.54 0.80 19.97
CA PHE A 5 -26.71 1.68 21.13
C PHE A 5 -27.56 2.89 20.71
N LEU A 6 -28.75 3.03 21.28
CA LEU A 6 -29.51 4.28 21.20
C LEU A 6 -28.71 5.38 21.92
N PRO A 7 -28.50 6.56 21.32
CA PRO A 7 -27.80 7.65 22.00
C PRO A 7 -28.59 8.03 23.25
N VAL A 8 -27.95 7.90 24.42
CA VAL A 8 -28.57 8.32 25.68
C VAL A 8 -28.78 9.83 25.59
N ALA A 9 -30.03 10.29 25.68
CA ALA A 9 -30.37 11.70 25.73
C ALA A 9 -30.53 12.08 27.21
N VAL A 10 -29.61 12.89 27.74
CA VAL A 10 -29.80 13.49 29.07
C VAL A 10 -30.59 14.77 28.85
N ASN A 11 -31.82 14.82 29.37
CA ASN A 11 -32.72 15.99 29.28
C ASN A 11 -33.05 16.44 27.84
N GLY A 12 -33.13 15.53 26.87
CA GLY A 12 -33.47 15.85 25.47
C GLY A 12 -32.33 16.50 24.66
N MET A 13 -31.16 16.65 25.26
CA MET A 13 -29.95 17.13 24.57
C MET A 13 -29.13 15.93 24.05
N PRO A 14 -28.52 16.03 22.86
CA PRO A 14 -27.58 15.02 22.39
C PRO A 14 -26.46 14.87 23.42
N SER A 15 -26.25 13.65 23.91
CA SER A 15 -25.07 13.35 24.72
C SER A 15 -23.80 13.68 23.95
N GLN A 16 -22.69 13.84 24.67
CA GLN A 16 -21.38 14.07 24.05
C GLN A 16 -21.01 12.97 23.04
N LEU A 17 -21.51 11.74 23.25
CA LEU A 17 -21.37 10.64 22.31
C LEU A 17 -22.03 10.94 20.95
N GLY A 18 -23.21 11.56 20.93
CA GLY A 18 -23.90 11.96 19.71
C GLY A 18 -23.29 13.15 18.96
N ARG A 19 -22.23 13.78 19.53
CA ARG A 19 -21.48 14.88 18.90
C ARG A 19 -20.13 14.44 18.35
N ARG A 20 -19.77 13.15 18.48
CA ARG A 20 -18.52 12.61 17.93
C ARG A 20 -18.57 12.70 16.41
N LEU A 21 -17.52 13.29 15.82
CA LEU A 21 -17.37 13.32 14.36
C LEU A 21 -17.07 11.91 13.86
N ALA A 22 -17.69 11.51 12.75
CA ALA A 22 -17.42 10.22 12.12
C ALA A 22 -15.92 10.01 11.81
N ALA A 23 -15.20 11.09 11.49
CA ALA A 23 -13.76 11.08 11.25
C ALA A 23 -12.90 10.76 12.50
N LEU A 24 -13.50 10.80 13.70
CA LEU A 24 -12.86 10.46 14.97
C LEU A 24 -13.28 9.07 15.47
N GLU A 25 -14.12 8.34 14.72
CA GLU A 25 -14.42 6.95 15.03
C GLU A 25 -13.20 6.07 14.78
N ASP A 26 -13.12 4.99 15.55
CA ASP A 26 -12.02 4.04 15.43
C ASP A 26 -12.05 3.43 14.03
N GLY A 27 -10.93 3.49 13.31
CA GLY A 27 -10.83 3.01 11.92
C GLY A 27 -11.30 3.99 10.85
N ALA A 28 -11.76 5.19 11.21
CA ALA A 28 -12.14 6.23 10.23
C ALA A 28 -10.94 6.72 9.38
N ALA A 29 -9.73 6.59 9.89
CA ALA A 29 -8.48 6.85 9.18
C ALA A 29 -7.51 5.67 9.41
N PRO A 30 -7.43 4.72 8.46
CA PRO A 30 -6.45 3.63 8.54
C PRO A 30 -5.03 4.21 8.54
N VAL A 31 -4.14 3.67 9.37
CA VAL A 31 -2.75 4.16 9.50
C VAL A 31 -1.96 4.04 8.20
N ASP A 32 -2.10 2.91 7.50
CA ASP A 32 -1.38 2.63 6.25
C ASP A 32 -2.28 2.80 5.01
N GLY A 33 -3.57 2.46 5.12
CA GLY A 33 -4.54 2.59 4.02
C GLY A 33 -4.37 1.59 2.88
N ARG A 34 -3.18 0.99 2.73
CA ARG A 34 -2.88 -0.05 1.75
C ARG A 34 -3.51 -1.39 2.12
N SER A 35 -4.02 -2.07 1.09
CA SER A 35 -4.41 -3.47 1.11
C SER A 35 -3.19 -4.39 1.20
N LEU A 36 -3.43 -5.67 1.53
CA LEU A 36 -2.37 -6.69 1.51
C LEU A 36 -1.69 -6.80 0.14
N ALA A 37 -2.47 -6.71 -0.94
CA ALA A 37 -1.91 -6.79 -2.30
C ALA A 37 -0.97 -5.60 -2.58
N GLU A 38 -1.31 -4.39 -2.14
CA GLU A 38 -0.44 -3.22 -2.28
C GLU A 38 0.83 -3.33 -1.42
N LEU A 39 0.73 -3.90 -0.21
CA LEU A 39 1.90 -4.16 0.64
C LEU A 39 2.84 -5.21 0.03
N LEU A 40 2.27 -6.25 -0.58
CA LEU A 40 3.02 -7.30 -1.27
C LEU A 40 3.66 -6.76 -2.56
N ALA A 41 2.92 -6.01 -3.37
CA ALA A 41 3.44 -5.38 -4.59
C ALA A 41 4.54 -4.34 -4.31
N PHE A 42 4.55 -3.75 -3.12
CA PHE A 42 5.60 -2.83 -2.68
C PHE A 42 6.94 -3.53 -2.36
N ALA A 43 6.92 -4.76 -1.86
CA ALA A 43 8.13 -5.43 -1.37
C ALA A 43 9.25 -5.60 -2.41
N PRO A 44 8.99 -6.00 -3.68
CA PRO A 44 10.02 -6.08 -4.71
C PRO A 44 10.69 -4.72 -5.00
N ALA A 45 9.90 -3.65 -5.05
CA ALA A 45 10.41 -2.30 -5.29
C ALA A 45 11.27 -1.81 -4.12
N PHE A 46 10.92 -2.19 -2.89
CA PHE A 46 11.75 -1.93 -1.71
C PHE A 46 13.03 -2.78 -1.71
N GLY A 47 12.94 -4.05 -2.10
CA GLY A 47 14.08 -4.96 -2.21
C GLY A 47 15.16 -4.46 -3.17
N ALA A 48 14.77 -3.78 -4.26
CA ALA A 48 15.69 -3.15 -5.20
C ALA A 48 16.57 -2.03 -4.58
N LEU A 49 16.22 -1.53 -3.39
CA LEU A 49 17.01 -0.54 -2.66
C LEU A 49 18.01 -1.17 -1.68
N ILE A 50 17.95 -2.49 -1.50
CA ILE A 50 18.79 -3.22 -0.55
C ILE A 50 19.79 -4.03 -1.36
N HIS A 51 21.05 -3.57 -1.38
CA HIS A 51 22.11 -4.24 -2.12
C HIS A 51 22.87 -5.25 -1.26
N PHE A 52 23.34 -6.33 -1.88
CA PHE A 52 24.36 -7.21 -1.32
C PHE A 52 25.72 -6.94 -1.96
N TYR A 53 26.78 -7.19 -1.20
CA TYR A 53 28.16 -6.86 -1.55
C TYR A 53 29.03 -8.11 -1.50
N ASP A 54 29.95 -8.21 -2.44
CA ASP A 54 30.97 -9.26 -2.48
C ASP A 54 32.10 -9.03 -1.46
N LEU A 55 33.11 -9.90 -1.47
CA LEU A 55 34.28 -9.79 -0.57
C LEU A 55 35.19 -8.59 -0.88
N ASP A 56 35.02 -7.95 -2.04
CA ASP A 56 35.77 -6.77 -2.49
C ASP A 56 34.96 -5.46 -2.28
N ASP A 57 33.84 -5.52 -1.53
CA ASP A 57 32.91 -4.40 -1.29
C ASP A 57 32.25 -3.86 -2.58
N ARG A 58 32.07 -4.72 -3.59
CA ARG A 58 31.32 -4.38 -4.81
C ARG A 58 29.90 -4.90 -4.73
N ILE A 59 28.95 -4.11 -5.24
CA ILE A 59 27.55 -4.52 -5.35
C ILE A 59 27.48 -5.78 -6.23
N GLU A 60 26.92 -6.86 -5.69
CA GLU A 60 26.68 -8.13 -6.39
C GLU A 60 25.19 -8.34 -6.69
N GLY A 61 24.31 -7.38 -6.38
CA GLY A 61 22.89 -7.42 -6.72
C GLY A 61 22.01 -6.82 -5.62
N ASP A 62 20.71 -7.10 -5.69
CA ASP A 62 19.72 -6.57 -4.75
C ASP A 62 18.63 -7.59 -4.40
N TRP A 63 17.86 -7.30 -3.35
CA TRP A 63 16.86 -8.23 -2.83
C TRP A 63 15.61 -8.39 -3.70
N SER A 64 15.48 -7.68 -4.82
CA SER A 64 14.28 -7.76 -5.67
C SER A 64 14.05 -9.16 -6.25
N GLU A 65 15.12 -9.89 -6.59
CA GLU A 65 15.02 -11.24 -7.18
C GLU A 65 14.45 -12.26 -6.18
N PHE A 66 14.84 -12.15 -4.90
CA PHE A 66 14.28 -12.98 -3.83
C PHE A 66 12.75 -12.81 -3.77
N TYR A 67 12.25 -11.57 -3.84
CA TYR A 67 10.82 -11.29 -3.85
C TYR A 67 10.13 -11.71 -5.15
N ALA A 68 10.78 -11.53 -6.30
CA ALA A 68 10.23 -11.96 -7.60
C ALA A 68 10.07 -13.49 -7.69
N SER A 69 10.83 -14.25 -6.90
CA SER A 69 10.74 -15.71 -6.87
C SER A 69 9.44 -16.25 -6.24
N ASP A 70 8.71 -15.44 -5.46
CA ASP A 70 7.44 -15.83 -4.85
C ASP A 70 6.24 -15.49 -5.78
N PRO A 71 5.45 -16.50 -6.20
CA PRO A 71 4.26 -16.29 -7.01
C PRO A 71 3.21 -15.37 -6.37
N ALA A 72 3.12 -15.32 -5.03
CA ALA A 72 2.17 -14.45 -4.33
C ALA A 72 2.49 -12.97 -4.54
N LEU A 73 3.79 -12.62 -4.54
CA LEU A 73 4.26 -11.25 -4.80
C LEU A 73 4.03 -10.87 -6.27
N THR A 74 4.25 -11.80 -7.19
CA THR A 74 3.93 -11.60 -8.60
C THR A 74 2.44 -11.37 -8.82
N LEU A 75 1.57 -12.19 -8.21
CA LEU A 75 0.13 -12.04 -8.32
C LEU A 75 -0.36 -10.71 -7.72
N ALA A 76 0.23 -10.28 -6.60
CA ALA A 76 -0.08 -9.00 -5.97
C ALA A 76 0.29 -7.82 -6.88
N ALA A 77 1.43 -7.88 -7.58
CA ALA A 77 1.81 -6.87 -8.56
C ALA A 77 0.81 -6.79 -9.72
N VAL A 78 0.34 -7.94 -10.23
CA VAL A 78 -0.72 -7.98 -11.25
C VAL A 78 -2.03 -7.40 -10.72
N ALA A 79 -2.42 -7.75 -9.49
CA ALA A 79 -3.67 -7.31 -8.87
C ALA A 79 -3.72 -5.80 -8.60
N THR A 80 -2.57 -5.15 -8.45
CA THR A 80 -2.44 -3.72 -8.12
C THR A 80 -2.04 -2.87 -9.33
N PHE A 81 -1.80 -3.49 -10.48
CA PHE A 81 -1.38 -2.78 -11.68
C PHE A 81 -2.48 -1.88 -12.25
N ASP A 82 -2.19 -0.59 -12.42
CA ASP A 82 -3.03 0.34 -13.19
C ASP A 82 -2.54 0.41 -14.66
N PRO A 83 -3.35 -0.07 -15.62
CA PRO A 83 -2.98 -0.04 -17.04
C PRO A 83 -2.70 1.36 -17.59
N LYS A 84 -3.40 2.40 -17.10
CA LYS A 84 -3.22 3.77 -17.60
C LYS A 84 -1.88 4.34 -17.15
N GLU A 85 -1.50 4.08 -15.90
CA GLU A 85 -0.19 4.47 -15.39
C GLU A 85 0.92 3.72 -16.11
N GLY A 86 0.74 2.41 -16.33
CA GLY A 86 1.66 1.56 -17.08
C GLY A 86 1.88 2.04 -18.52
N GLU A 87 0.82 2.38 -19.25
CA GLU A 87 0.90 2.93 -20.61
C GLU A 87 1.67 4.27 -20.64
N GLY A 88 1.40 5.14 -19.67
CA GLY A 88 2.13 6.40 -19.52
C GLY A 88 3.61 6.21 -19.26
N ALA A 89 3.98 5.27 -18.39
CA ALA A 89 5.38 4.93 -18.11
C ALA A 89 6.08 4.37 -19.34
N PHE A 90 5.44 3.44 -20.06
CA PHE A 90 5.97 2.85 -21.28
C PHE A 90 6.24 3.90 -22.36
N ARG A 91 5.31 4.83 -22.60
CA ARG A 91 5.51 5.94 -23.56
C ARG A 91 6.70 6.81 -23.20
N ARG A 92 6.91 7.12 -21.91
CA ARG A 92 8.08 7.90 -21.46
C ARG A 92 9.39 7.15 -21.74
N ALA A 93 9.43 5.85 -21.46
CA ALA A 93 10.60 5.02 -21.72
C ALA A 93 10.96 4.97 -23.22
N LEU A 94 9.97 4.82 -24.10
CA LEU A 94 10.19 4.87 -25.55
C LEU A 94 10.74 6.23 -26.02
N GLY A 95 10.25 7.32 -25.45
CA GLY A 95 10.76 8.66 -25.76
C GLY A 95 12.22 8.86 -25.35
N GLN A 96 12.63 8.30 -24.21
CA GLN A 96 14.02 8.39 -23.72
C GLN A 96 14.99 7.51 -24.52
N ALA A 97 14.54 6.36 -25.03
CA ALA A 97 15.38 5.46 -25.81
C ALA A 97 15.59 5.93 -27.27
N ALA A 98 14.77 6.86 -27.76
CA ALA A 98 14.81 7.38 -29.12
C ALA A 98 15.58 8.71 -29.27
N GLY A 99 16.08 9.28 -28.16
CA GLY A 99 16.90 10.50 -28.13
C GLY A 99 18.33 10.21 -27.73
#